data_AF-A0AAJ0DN21-F1
#
_entry.id   AF-A0AAJ0DN21-F1
#
_cell.length_a   1.000
_cell.length_b   1.000
_cell.length_c   1.000
_cell.angle_alpha   90.00
_cell.angle_beta   90.00
_cell.angle_gamma   90.00
#
_symmetry.space_group_name_H-M   'P 1'
#
loop_
_entity.id
_entity.type
_entity.pdbx_description
1 polymer ?
#
loop_
_entity_poly.entity_id
_entity_poly.type
_entity_poly.pdbx_seq_one_letter_code
_entity_poly.pdbx_strand_id
1 'polypeptide(L)'
;MDPMNDVILAYEMNDLPLPPDHGYPLRLVIPGYVGGRQVKWLAKVWVSEEENSSHYHIWDNRVLPSLITEKDGEFAETMFRHPDTACNEQNLNSVIVKPAQGERLPLAQAKAGQSYRIEGYAYDGGGHEVERVEVSLDDGQTWLYCIRRFPDYPIRHGKKFWTW
;
A
#
# COMPACT_ATOMS: atom_id res chain seq x y z
N MET A 1 -14.81 -16.25 -5.32
CA MET A 1 -13.35 -16.40 -5.24
C MET A 1 -12.80 -15.99 -6.60
N ASP A 2 -11.97 -14.94 -6.65
CA ASP A 2 -11.35 -14.50 -7.90
C ASP A 2 -10.00 -15.23 -8.06
N PRO A 3 -9.84 -16.13 -9.06
CA PRO A 3 -8.57 -16.83 -9.28
C PRO A 3 -7.41 -15.89 -9.66
N MET A 4 -7.69 -14.61 -9.93
CA MET A 4 -6.73 -13.62 -10.37
C MET A 4 -6.10 -12.82 -9.22
N ASN A 5 -6.54 -13.02 -7.98
CA ASN A 5 -6.07 -12.24 -6.82
C ASN A 5 -4.68 -12.66 -6.31
N ASP A 6 -3.99 -13.61 -6.98
CA ASP A 6 -2.60 -13.97 -6.74
C ASP A 6 -2.22 -14.23 -5.27
N VAL A 7 -3.18 -14.70 -4.47
CA VAL A 7 -2.97 -15.00 -3.06
C VAL A 7 -2.08 -16.23 -2.96
N ILE A 8 -0.94 -16.09 -2.28
CA ILE A 8 0.05 -17.15 -2.15
C ILE A 8 0.45 -17.40 -0.69
N LEU A 9 0.81 -18.66 -0.43
CA LEU A 9 1.62 -19.02 0.72
C LEU A 9 3.09 -19.03 0.26
N ALA A 10 3.84 -18.02 0.70
CA ALA A 10 5.23 -17.84 0.30
C ALA A 10 6.17 -18.44 1.34
N TYR A 11 7.20 -19.15 0.88
CA TYR A 11 8.33 -19.66 1.67
C TYR A 11 9.67 -19.06 1.24
N GLU A 12 9.68 -18.32 0.14
CA GLU A 12 10.83 -17.60 -0.42
C GLU A 12 10.47 -16.13 -0.72
N MET A 13 11.49 -15.27 -0.72
CA MET A 13 11.43 -13.87 -1.13
C MET A 13 12.74 -13.52 -1.83
N ASN A 14 12.66 -13.03 -3.07
CA ASN A 14 13.81 -12.71 -3.92
C ASN A 14 14.79 -13.88 -4.04
N ASP A 15 14.26 -15.04 -4.44
CA ASP A 15 15.01 -16.29 -4.68
C ASP A 15 15.77 -16.86 -3.47
N LEU A 16 15.44 -16.39 -2.25
CA LEU A 16 16.02 -16.85 -0.99
C LEU A 16 14.91 -17.27 -0.01
N PRO A 17 15.18 -18.21 0.91
CA PRO A 17 14.25 -18.51 1.99
C PRO A 17 13.86 -17.24 2.76
N LEU A 18 12.62 -17.16 3.21
CA LEU A 18 12.15 -16.00 3.98
C LEU A 18 13.10 -15.71 5.16
N PRO A 19 13.52 -14.45 5.35
CA PRO A 19 14.11 -14.04 6.62
C PRO A 19 13.10 -14.20 7.77
N PRO A 20 13.57 -14.42 9.02
CA PRO A 20 12.68 -14.52 10.19
C PRO A 20 11.70 -13.34 10.30
N ASP A 21 12.18 -12.10 10.10
CA ASP A 21 11.35 -10.88 10.15
C ASP A 21 10.30 -10.81 9.05
N HIS A 22 10.48 -11.57 7.97
CA HIS A 22 9.55 -11.65 6.85
C HIS A 22 8.63 -12.87 6.95
N GLY A 23 8.72 -13.69 8.00
CA GLY A 23 7.74 -14.72 8.30
C GLY A 23 8.18 -16.15 8.04
N TYR A 24 9.48 -16.44 8.07
CA TYR A 24 9.99 -17.82 7.98
C TYR A 24 9.24 -18.80 8.93
N PRO A 25 8.92 -20.03 8.50
CA PRO A 25 9.19 -20.62 7.18
C PRO A 25 8.13 -20.31 6.13
N LEU A 26 6.98 -19.74 6.53
CA LEU A 26 5.82 -19.59 5.67
C LEU A 26 5.00 -18.36 6.07
N ARG A 27 4.59 -17.58 5.07
CA ARG A 27 3.69 -16.43 5.25
C ARG A 27 2.56 -16.44 4.23
N LEU A 28 1.49 -15.73 4.55
CA LEU A 28 0.47 -15.31 3.59
C LEU A 28 0.91 -14.03 2.89
N VAL A 29 0.73 -13.99 1.57
CA VAL A 29 0.85 -12.77 0.76
C VAL A 29 -0.45 -12.59 -0.02
N ILE A 30 -1.06 -11.42 0.15
CA ILE A 30 -2.27 -10.98 -0.55
C ILE A 30 -1.90 -9.71 -1.31
N PRO A 31 -1.60 -9.78 -2.62
CA PRO A 31 -1.26 -8.60 -3.40
C PRO A 31 -2.36 -7.53 -3.36
N GLY A 32 -1.96 -6.25 -3.30
CA GLY A 32 -2.88 -5.10 -3.24
C GLY A 32 -3.61 -4.88 -1.91
N TYR A 33 -3.47 -5.78 -0.93
CA TYR A 33 -4.02 -5.60 0.40
C TYR A 33 -3.03 -4.90 1.34
N VAL A 34 -3.53 -4.34 2.44
CA VAL A 34 -2.70 -3.80 3.51
C VAL A 34 -1.85 -4.90 4.17
N GLY A 35 -0.65 -4.52 4.61
CA GLY A 35 0.31 -5.46 5.23
C GLY A 35 -0.24 -6.19 6.47
N GLY A 36 -1.17 -5.57 7.21
CA GLY A 36 -1.82 -6.17 8.38
C GLY A 36 -2.61 -7.46 8.08
N ARG A 37 -2.99 -7.71 6.81
CA ARG A 37 -3.66 -8.95 6.39
C ARG A 37 -2.69 -10.05 5.96
N GLN A 38 -1.41 -9.72 5.74
CA GLN A 38 -0.39 -10.63 5.23
C GLN A 38 0.33 -11.34 6.36
N VAL A 39 -0.37 -12.27 7.02
CA VAL A 39 0.08 -13.01 8.22
C VAL A 39 1.45 -13.67 8.00
N LYS A 40 2.42 -13.27 8.83
CA LYS A 40 3.75 -13.91 8.95
C LYS A 40 3.69 -15.07 9.93
N TRP A 41 4.66 -16.00 9.82
CA TRP A 41 4.76 -17.17 10.71
C TRP A 41 3.47 -17.99 10.74
N LEU A 42 2.95 -18.29 9.54
CA LEU A 42 1.63 -18.88 9.37
C LEU A 42 1.56 -20.28 10.01
N ALA A 43 0.71 -20.41 11.02
CA ALA A 43 0.55 -21.66 11.78
C ALA A 43 -0.74 -22.44 11.45
N LYS A 44 -1.82 -21.74 11.09
CA LYS A 44 -3.14 -22.35 10.87
C LYS A 44 -3.93 -21.59 9.82
N VAL A 45 -4.64 -22.33 8.98
CA VAL A 45 -5.65 -21.82 8.06
C VAL A 45 -6.95 -22.57 8.36
N TRP A 46 -8.06 -21.85 8.46
CA TRP A 46 -9.38 -22.42 8.64
C TRP A 46 -10.39 -21.61 7.83
N VAL A 47 -11.51 -22.25 7.48
CA VAL A 47 -12.62 -21.62 6.79
C VAL A 47 -13.72 -21.35 7.82
N SER A 48 -14.35 -20.19 7.73
CA SER A 48 -15.39 -19.70 8.64
C SER A 48 -16.47 -19.00 7.85
N GLU A 49 -17.71 -19.03 8.34
CA GLU A 49 -18.82 -18.21 7.81
C GLU A 49 -18.74 -16.77 8.32
N GLU A 50 -17.99 -16.54 9.40
CA GLU A 50 -17.82 -15.24 10.04
C GLU A 50 -16.38 -14.72 9.90
N GLU A 51 -16.23 -13.40 9.97
CA GLU A 51 -14.92 -12.72 10.02
C GLU A 51 -14.12 -13.10 11.28
N ASN A 52 -12.81 -12.86 11.22
CA ASN A 52 -11.90 -13.19 12.30
C ASN A 52 -12.18 -12.32 13.54
N SER A 53 -12.49 -12.93 14.68
CA SER A 53 -12.79 -12.21 15.93
C SER A 53 -11.56 -11.90 16.81
N SER A 54 -10.34 -12.10 16.30
CA SER A 54 -9.11 -11.77 17.02
C SER A 54 -8.97 -10.27 17.29
N HIS A 55 -8.27 -9.94 18.37
CA HIS A 55 -8.04 -8.56 18.79
C HIS A 55 -7.48 -7.68 17.64
N TYR A 56 -6.47 -8.16 16.91
CA TYR A 56 -5.85 -7.42 15.80
C TYR A 56 -6.75 -7.25 14.58
N HIS A 57 -7.79 -8.07 14.42
CA HIS A 57 -8.76 -7.90 13.33
C HIS A 57 -9.84 -6.87 13.68
N ILE A 58 -10.25 -6.82 14.95
CA ILE A 58 -11.30 -5.90 15.43
C ILE A 58 -10.70 -4.52 15.74
N TRP A 59 -9.63 -4.44 16.52
CA TRP A 59 -9.16 -3.20 17.14
C TRP A 59 -7.98 -2.52 16.43
N ASP A 60 -7.54 -3.06 15.29
CA ASP A 60 -6.39 -2.56 14.55
C ASP A 60 -6.65 -2.60 13.02
N ASN A 61 -5.87 -1.84 12.26
CA ASN A 61 -5.96 -1.72 10.79
C ASN A 61 -7.37 -1.36 10.31
N ARG A 62 -7.91 -0.26 10.83
CA ARG A 62 -9.21 0.30 10.45
C ARG A 62 -9.14 1.80 10.20
N VAL A 63 -9.95 2.28 9.25
CA VAL A 63 -10.21 3.71 9.04
C VAL A 63 -11.60 4.00 9.62
N LEU A 64 -11.61 4.70 10.75
CA LEU A 64 -12.85 5.11 11.39
C LEU A 64 -13.31 6.47 10.84
N PRO A 65 -14.62 6.77 10.90
CA PRO A 65 -15.12 8.11 10.64
C PRO A 65 -14.38 9.16 11.48
N SER A 66 -14.02 10.29 10.86
CA SER A 66 -13.23 11.36 11.51
C SER A 66 -13.92 12.02 12.71
N LEU A 67 -15.23 11.84 12.86
CA LEU A 67 -16.00 12.33 14.01
C LEU A 67 -15.73 11.53 15.30
N ILE A 68 -15.10 10.36 15.20
CA ILE A 68 -14.76 9.52 16.35
C ILE A 68 -13.44 10.02 16.94
N THR A 69 -13.53 10.67 18.09
CA THR A 69 -12.38 11.24 18.81
C THR A 69 -12.02 10.46 20.09
N GLU A 70 -12.95 9.64 20.57
CA GLU A 70 -12.79 8.77 21.74
C GLU A 70 -12.73 7.30 21.31
N LYS A 71 -11.91 6.50 22.01
CA LYS A 71 -11.73 5.08 21.68
C LYS A 71 -12.73 4.15 22.38
N ASP A 72 -13.24 4.58 23.54
CA ASP A 72 -14.00 3.72 24.45
C ASP A 72 -15.51 4.04 24.44
N GLY A 73 -15.96 4.92 23.54
CA GLY A 73 -17.38 5.23 23.35
C GLY A 73 -18.11 4.09 22.62
N GLU A 74 -19.40 3.92 22.91
CA GLU A 74 -20.26 2.89 22.28
C GLU A 74 -20.26 2.98 20.75
N PHE A 75 -20.23 4.21 20.23
CA PHE A 75 -20.14 4.45 18.79
C PHE A 75 -18.78 4.02 18.22
N ALA A 76 -17.69 4.26 18.93
CA ALA A 76 -16.36 3.82 18.52
C ALA A 76 -16.28 2.28 18.47
N GLU A 77 -16.75 1.59 19.52
CA GLU A 77 -16.79 0.13 19.54
C GLU A 77 -17.60 -0.44 18.37
N THR A 78 -18.77 0.15 18.08
CA THR A 78 -19.60 -0.24 16.94
C THR A 78 -18.81 -0.12 15.62
N MET A 79 -18.12 0.99 15.43
CA MET A 79 -17.36 1.23 14.19
C MET A 79 -16.10 0.37 14.08
N PHE A 80 -15.46 -0.02 15.18
CA PHE A 80 -14.39 -1.02 15.17
C PHE A 80 -14.88 -2.43 14.76
N ARG A 81 -16.17 -2.73 14.90
CA ARG A 81 -16.75 -4.02 14.51
C ARG A 81 -17.44 -3.98 13.14
N HIS A 82 -17.62 -2.79 12.56
CA HIS A 82 -18.27 -2.63 11.28
C HIS A 82 -17.35 -3.08 10.13
N PRO A 83 -17.75 -3.98 9.22
CA PRO A 83 -16.87 -4.50 8.17
C PRO A 83 -16.29 -3.39 7.26
N ASP A 84 -17.08 -2.37 6.93
CA ASP A 84 -16.62 -1.27 6.04
C ASP A 84 -15.49 -0.40 6.60
N THR A 85 -15.19 -0.48 7.90
CA THR A 85 -14.03 0.23 8.46
C THR A 85 -12.74 -0.57 8.36
N ALA A 86 -12.82 -1.86 8.03
CA ALA A 86 -11.67 -2.75 7.91
C ALA A 86 -10.80 -2.36 6.71
N CYS A 87 -9.50 -2.15 6.94
CA CYS A 87 -8.57 -1.98 5.83
C CYS A 87 -8.31 -3.34 5.17
N ASN A 88 -8.70 -3.45 3.90
CA ASN A 88 -8.47 -4.61 3.05
C ASN A 88 -7.55 -4.20 1.90
N GLU A 89 -8.10 -3.80 0.77
CA GLU A 89 -7.33 -3.22 -0.34
C GLU A 89 -6.71 -1.88 0.07
N GLN A 90 -5.49 -1.62 -0.42
CA GLN A 90 -4.87 -0.30 -0.25
C GLN A 90 -5.55 0.71 -1.18
N ASN A 91 -5.55 1.99 -0.79
CA ASN A 91 -5.97 3.06 -1.67
C ASN A 91 -4.77 3.61 -2.47
N LEU A 92 -5.07 4.26 -3.59
CA LEU A 92 -4.10 5.02 -4.37
C LEU A 92 -3.30 5.97 -3.48
N ASN A 93 -1.98 5.85 -3.55
CA ASN A 93 -1.06 6.70 -2.81
C ASN A 93 0.15 7.07 -3.67
N SER A 94 0.81 8.17 -3.32
CA SER A 94 2.03 8.63 -3.98
C SER A 94 2.94 9.35 -2.99
N VAL A 95 4.25 9.17 -3.18
CA VAL A 95 5.27 9.71 -2.28
C VAL A 95 6.41 10.32 -3.09
N ILE A 96 6.80 11.54 -2.73
CA ILE A 96 8.02 12.19 -3.23
C ILE A 96 9.21 11.68 -2.42
N VAL A 97 10.22 11.15 -3.11
CA VAL A 97 11.49 10.68 -2.53
C VAL A 97 12.61 11.68 -2.76
N LYS A 98 12.56 12.40 -3.90
CA LYS A 98 13.45 13.51 -4.21
C LYS A 98 12.64 14.74 -4.63
N PRO A 99 12.89 15.92 -4.06
CA PRO A 99 13.93 16.20 -3.06
C PRO A 99 13.67 15.52 -1.71
N ALA A 100 14.76 15.16 -1.03
CA ALA A 100 14.66 14.63 0.32
C ALA A 100 14.17 15.72 1.29
N GLN A 101 13.60 15.32 2.42
CA GLN A 101 13.14 16.25 3.43
C GLN A 101 14.27 17.19 3.88
N GLY A 102 14.10 18.49 3.64
CA GLY A 102 15.08 19.52 3.99
C GLY A 102 16.27 19.66 3.03
N GLU A 103 16.27 18.95 1.90
CA GLU A 103 17.28 19.13 0.85
C GLU A 103 17.27 20.58 0.34
N ARG A 104 18.45 21.19 0.28
CA ARG A 104 18.63 22.55 -0.24
C ARG A 104 19.21 22.47 -1.64
N LEU A 105 18.51 23.03 -2.62
CA LEU A 105 18.95 23.09 -4.00
C LEU A 105 19.73 24.40 -4.24
N PRO A 106 21.07 24.37 -4.37
CA PRO A 106 21.87 25.59 -4.48
C PRO A 106 21.73 26.21 -5.87
N LEU A 107 20.77 27.13 -6.02
CA LEU A 107 20.50 27.79 -7.30
C LEU A 107 21.68 28.62 -7.82
N ALA A 108 22.51 29.17 -6.93
CA ALA A 108 23.70 29.93 -7.31
C ALA A 108 24.75 29.11 -8.09
N GLN A 109 24.72 27.77 -7.93
CA GLN A 109 25.61 26.86 -8.63
C GLN A 109 24.92 26.21 -9.84
N ALA A 110 23.62 26.41 -10.00
CA ALA A 110 22.87 25.85 -11.10
C ALA A 110 23.26 26.58 -12.40
N LYS A 111 23.67 25.80 -13.40
CA LYS A 111 23.94 26.35 -14.73
C LYS A 111 22.63 26.59 -15.47
N ALA A 112 22.60 27.58 -16.36
CA ALA A 112 21.47 27.78 -17.26
C ALA A 112 21.17 26.46 -18.02
N GLY A 113 19.91 26.03 -18.01
CA GLY A 113 19.47 24.76 -18.60
C GLY A 113 19.62 23.52 -17.71
N GLN A 114 20.17 23.65 -16.49
CA GLN A 114 20.20 22.55 -15.52
C GLN A 114 18.82 22.36 -14.88
N SER A 115 18.33 21.12 -14.89
CA SER A 115 17.07 20.74 -14.24
C SER A 115 17.34 19.88 -13.00
N TYR A 116 16.43 19.97 -12.04
CA TYR A 116 16.35 19.04 -10.91
C TYR A 116 15.26 18.02 -11.20
N ARG A 117 15.56 16.73 -11.04
CA ARG A 117 14.60 15.67 -11.26
C ARG A 117 13.88 15.35 -9.95
N ILE A 118 12.60 15.66 -9.89
CA ILE A 118 11.71 15.16 -8.84
C ILE A 118 11.48 13.67 -9.10
N GLU A 119 11.60 12.87 -8.05
CA GLU A 119 11.46 11.41 -8.10
C GLU A 119 10.58 10.94 -6.94
N GLY A 120 9.84 9.86 -7.18
CA GLY A 120 8.90 9.31 -6.23
C GLY A 120 8.35 7.98 -6.73
N TYR A 121 7.42 7.42 -5.96
CA TYR A 121 6.67 6.23 -6.33
C TYR A 121 5.18 6.46 -6.08
N ALA A 122 4.35 5.71 -6.79
CA ALA A 122 2.91 5.69 -6.61
C ALA A 122 2.44 4.25 -6.78
N TYR A 123 1.42 3.87 -6.01
CA TYR A 123 0.86 2.52 -6.00
C TYR A 123 -0.63 2.60 -5.72
N ASP A 124 -1.37 1.56 -6.14
CA ASP A 124 -2.77 1.37 -5.81
C ASP A 124 -3.01 -0.07 -5.33
N GLY A 125 -4.01 -0.26 -4.46
CA GLY A 125 -4.46 -1.58 -4.08
C GLY A 125 -5.33 -2.22 -5.15
N GLY A 126 -5.82 -3.42 -4.86
CA GLY A 126 -6.67 -4.18 -5.80
C GLY A 126 -5.98 -4.59 -7.12
N GLY A 127 -4.74 -4.16 -7.37
CA GLY A 127 -3.97 -4.38 -8.59
C GLY A 127 -4.38 -3.48 -9.74
N HIS A 128 -4.94 -2.30 -9.46
CA HIS A 128 -5.23 -1.29 -10.47
C HIS A 128 -3.94 -0.63 -11.00
N GLU A 129 -4.00 -0.17 -12.24
CA GLU A 129 -2.91 0.61 -12.83
C GLU A 129 -2.96 2.05 -12.33
N VAL A 130 -1.81 2.60 -11.92
CA VAL A 130 -1.68 4.04 -11.74
C VAL A 130 -1.58 4.69 -13.12
N GLU A 131 -2.71 5.21 -13.61
CA GLU A 131 -2.80 5.80 -14.95
C GLU A 131 -1.95 7.06 -15.10
N ARG A 132 -1.90 7.89 -14.05
CA ARG A 132 -1.26 9.20 -14.09
C ARG A 132 -0.71 9.62 -12.73
N VAL A 133 0.44 10.29 -12.76
CA VAL A 133 1.00 11.04 -11.63
C VAL A 133 1.29 12.46 -12.09
N GLU A 134 0.83 13.43 -11.33
CA GLU A 134 1.02 14.86 -11.58
C GLU A 134 1.77 15.49 -10.40
N VAL A 135 2.60 16.49 -10.68
CA VAL A 135 3.31 17.26 -9.65
C VAL A 135 3.00 18.74 -9.79
N SER A 136 2.78 19.41 -8.66
CA SER A 136 2.64 20.86 -8.59
C SER A 136 3.88 21.47 -7.96
N LEU A 137 4.25 22.66 -8.43
CA LEU A 137 5.34 23.49 -7.89
C LEU A 137 4.81 24.81 -7.31
N ASP A 138 3.49 24.96 -7.21
CA ASP A 138 2.79 26.22 -6.93
C ASP A 138 1.56 26.02 -6.02
N ASP A 139 1.68 25.10 -5.07
CA ASP A 139 0.65 24.79 -4.06
C ASP A 139 -0.67 24.27 -4.65
N GLY A 140 -0.56 23.43 -5.69
CA GLY A 140 -1.69 22.74 -6.32
C GLY A 140 -2.46 23.58 -7.35
N GLN A 141 -1.99 24.78 -7.70
CA GLN A 141 -2.66 25.63 -8.69
C GLN A 141 -2.45 25.13 -10.13
N THR A 142 -1.24 24.68 -10.46
CA THR A 142 -0.94 24.05 -11.75
C THR A 142 -0.20 22.73 -11.58
N TRP A 143 -0.34 21.86 -12.58
CA TRP A 143 0.08 20.47 -12.52
C TRP A 143 0.86 20.07 -13.77
N LEU A 144 1.99 19.41 -13.56
CA LEU A 144 2.87 18.88 -14.59
C LEU A 144 2.82 17.35 -14.61
N TYR A 145 2.74 16.77 -15.81
CA TYR A 145 2.76 15.32 -15.99
C TYR A 145 4.13 14.74 -15.63
N CYS A 146 4.13 13.70 -14.79
CA CYS A 146 5.32 12.92 -14.50
C CYS A 146 5.53 11.81 -15.55
N ILE A 147 6.78 11.54 -15.90
CA ILE A 147 7.13 10.37 -16.71
C ILE A 147 7.10 9.14 -15.80
N ARG A 148 6.34 8.12 -16.19
CA ARG A 148 6.19 6.86 -15.46
C ARG A 148 7.16 5.78 -15.94
N ARG A 149 7.63 4.94 -15.01
CA ARG A 149 8.33 3.69 -15.30
C ARG A 149 7.56 2.56 -14.63
N PHE A 150 6.63 1.96 -15.36
CA PHE A 150 5.86 0.79 -14.92
C PHE A 150 6.22 -0.42 -15.78
N PRO A 151 5.88 -1.64 -15.34
CA PRO A 151 5.86 -2.79 -16.23
C PRO A 151 4.95 -2.49 -17.43
N ASP A 152 5.41 -2.77 -18.65
CA ASP A 152 4.62 -2.55 -19.89
C ASP A 152 3.38 -3.46 -19.97
N TYR A 153 3.34 -4.50 -19.14
CA TYR A 153 2.28 -5.49 -19.08
C TYR A 153 1.99 -5.90 -17.63
N PRO A 154 0.75 -6.30 -17.32
CA PRO A 154 0.40 -6.85 -16.02
C PRO A 154 1.30 -8.02 -15.62
N ILE A 155 1.77 -8.01 -14.37
CA ILE A 155 2.81 -8.92 -13.90
C ILE A 155 2.29 -10.36 -13.85
N ARG A 156 1.01 -10.56 -13.50
CA ARG A 156 0.42 -11.89 -13.41
C ARG A 156 -1.07 -11.89 -13.76
N HIS A 157 -1.47 -12.95 -14.46
CA HIS A 157 -2.80 -13.16 -15.06
C HIS A 157 -3.32 -12.03 -15.99
N GLY A 158 -2.49 -11.11 -16.44
CA GLY A 158 -2.80 -10.22 -17.56
C GLY A 158 -3.78 -9.08 -17.28
N LYS A 159 -4.13 -8.79 -16.01
CA LYS A 159 -5.02 -7.68 -15.64
C LYS A 159 -4.61 -6.88 -14.40
N LYS A 160 -3.66 -7.37 -13.61
CA LYS A 160 -3.28 -6.74 -12.33
C LYS A 160 -1.88 -6.13 -12.41
N PHE A 161 -1.77 -4.86 -12.05
CA PHE A 161 -0.52 -4.12 -11.92
C PHE A 161 -0.13 -4.11 -10.45
N TRP A 162 0.48 -5.20 -9.99
CA TRP A 162 1.04 -5.25 -8.65
C TRP A 162 2.25 -4.31 -8.60
N THR A 163 2.02 -3.10 -8.12
CA THR A 163 3.06 -2.10 -7.91
C THR A 163 3.29 -2.00 -6.41
N TRP A 164 4.53 -2.28 -6.00
CA TRP A 164 5.05 -2.02 -4.67
C TRP A 164 6.16 -0.99 -4.81
#